data_AF-A0A7V0UAV4-F1
#
_entry.id   AF-A0A7V0UAV4-F1
#
_cell.length_a   1.000
_cell.length_b   1.000
_cell.length_c   1.000
_cell.angle_alpha   90.00
_cell.angle_beta   90.00
_cell.angle_gamma   90.00
#
_symmetry.space_group_name_H-M   'P 1'
#
loop_
_entity.id
_entity.type
_entity.pdbx_description
1 polymer ?
#
loop_
_entity_poly.entity_id
_entity_poly.type
_entity_poly.pdbx_seq_one_letter_code
_entity_poly.pdbx_strand_id
1 'polypeptide(L)'
;MKNLVLIISLVFLSISSIKANDYPNIAVVNTNSDGLIGVVEKAAANIFYMNHPDVFDFLFVYTSFAPTMNMQQGLAIEYTVKGINREGAFTGYGPASAWGSAGRLIGAARMVNIDMYPDDPDAAISTNPISPYAGMTHIELLAHEWSHYWLASLNFKKEGMNYEHTGLRGWEDGANNHWSGDFMSGPSVMYGGDITDNGDGTFTYQFSNPKKYGQLDLYTMGFIPPEEVGELFFLCKSEDINQCTEGDPSVPAPKTTSPSVKSDRYKHTVTIDDIIRVHGEREPASENAPKHFNIAFILVAKEGFYPLPHQFERLEQTRVRFQEWFSWATGGRATVCTELDGDCSEEEPDEEILIDEDESIDENTETPDDNEDDPVPDSEITVDKDNEKEDKDIAVSDTSGETYDDDYGFDEDETGCGCTMIF
;
A
#
# COMPACT_ATOMS: atom_id res chain seq x y z
N MET A 1 41.15 8.18 65.17
CA MET A 1 39.79 8.44 64.62
C MET A 1 39.88 9.55 63.59
N LYS A 2 39.77 9.20 62.31
CA LYS A 2 39.36 10.08 61.20
C LYS A 2 39.14 9.14 60.00
N ASN A 3 37.92 8.64 59.86
CA ASN A 3 37.49 7.86 58.69
C ASN A 3 37.29 8.84 57.54
N LEU A 4 38.07 8.67 56.47
CA LEU A 4 37.85 9.37 55.21
C LEU A 4 36.92 8.49 54.37
N VAL A 5 35.65 8.86 54.31
CA VAL A 5 34.65 8.23 53.43
C VAL A 5 34.83 8.82 52.04
N LEU A 6 35.28 8.00 51.10
CA LEU A 6 35.35 8.34 49.69
C LEU A 6 33.95 8.13 49.08
N ILE A 7 33.22 9.21 48.84
CA ILE A 7 31.93 9.18 48.14
C ILE A 7 32.24 9.09 46.65
N ILE A 8 32.04 7.92 46.06
CA ILE A 8 32.02 7.73 44.61
C ILE A 8 30.63 8.19 44.14
N SER A 9 30.54 9.39 43.58
CA SER A 9 29.37 9.82 42.82
C SER A 9 29.33 9.02 41.53
N LEU A 10 28.54 7.95 41.49
CA LEU A 10 28.07 7.39 40.23
C LEU A 10 27.09 8.40 39.63
N VAL A 11 27.57 9.17 38.65
CA VAL A 11 26.72 9.89 37.72
C VAL A 11 26.09 8.83 36.82
N PHE A 12 24.85 8.44 37.12
CA PHE A 12 24.01 7.79 36.12
C PHE A 12 23.70 8.86 35.07
N LEU A 13 24.44 8.85 33.96
CA LEU A 13 23.89 9.42 32.73
C LEU A 13 22.69 8.55 32.37
N SER A 14 21.49 9.04 32.69
CA SER A 14 20.29 8.61 31.99
C SER A 14 20.53 8.91 30.51
N ILE A 15 20.85 7.88 29.73
CA ILE A 15 20.70 7.94 28.28
C ILE A 15 19.19 8.00 28.09
N SER A 16 18.65 9.22 28.10
CA SER A 16 17.34 9.46 27.52
C SER A 16 17.50 9.08 26.06
N SER A 17 17.03 7.88 25.69
CA SER A 17 16.74 7.59 24.30
C SER A 17 15.95 8.78 23.80
N ILE A 18 16.45 9.48 22.78
CA ILE A 18 15.63 10.44 22.05
C ILE A 18 14.46 9.60 21.54
N LYS A 19 13.35 9.62 22.27
CA LYS A 19 12.09 9.13 21.75
C LYS A 19 11.84 10.02 20.55
N ALA A 20 11.82 9.45 19.36
CA ALA A 20 11.22 10.18 18.27
C ALA A 20 9.78 10.42 18.71
N ASN A 21 9.42 11.70 18.84
CA ASN A 21 8.03 12.03 19.07
C ASN A 21 7.28 11.65 17.80
N ASP A 22 6.11 11.04 17.96
CA ASP A 22 5.24 10.78 16.83
C ASP A 22 4.94 12.10 16.11
N TYR A 23 4.80 12.03 14.79
CA TYR A 23 4.38 13.16 13.97
C TYR A 23 2.87 13.06 13.81
N PRO A 24 2.09 13.92 14.48
CA PRO A 24 0.69 13.70 14.88
C PRO A 24 0.17 12.24 14.84
N ASN A 25 -0.19 11.73 13.65
CA ASN A 25 -0.76 10.41 13.43
C ASN A 25 0.13 9.42 12.66
N ILE A 26 1.44 9.71 12.64
CA ILE A 26 2.49 8.86 12.10
C ILE A 26 3.43 8.52 13.24
N ALA A 27 3.52 7.24 13.55
CA ALA A 27 4.43 6.77 14.57
C ALA A 27 5.87 6.80 14.06
N VAL A 28 6.79 7.33 14.85
CA VAL A 28 8.20 7.39 14.48
C VAL A 28 8.99 6.41 15.32
N VAL A 29 9.63 5.45 14.65
CA VAL A 29 10.36 4.37 15.33
C VAL A 29 11.82 4.38 14.90
N ASN A 30 12.73 4.36 15.87
CA ASN A 30 14.15 4.22 15.61
C ASN A 30 14.62 2.78 15.82
N THR A 31 15.22 2.18 14.80
CA THR A 31 15.90 0.88 14.90
C THR A 31 16.97 0.75 13.84
N ASN A 32 18.05 0.04 14.15
CA ASN A 32 19.07 -0.35 13.18
C ASN A 32 18.82 -1.75 12.59
N SER A 33 17.65 -2.34 12.88
CA SER A 33 17.26 -3.63 12.30
C SER A 33 17.22 -3.52 10.78
N ASP A 34 17.74 -4.54 10.12
CA ASP A 34 17.76 -4.71 8.66
C ASP A 34 17.90 -6.20 8.35
N GLY A 35 17.57 -6.62 7.13
CA GLY A 35 17.66 -8.00 6.69
C GLY A 35 16.48 -8.42 5.84
N LEU A 36 16.06 -9.67 6.03
CA LEU A 36 14.95 -10.26 5.29
C LEU A 36 13.62 -9.54 5.56
N ILE A 37 12.65 -9.78 4.69
CA ILE A 37 11.29 -9.25 4.84
C ILE A 37 10.71 -9.66 6.21
N GLY A 38 10.07 -8.71 6.90
CA GLY A 38 9.48 -8.90 8.22
C GLY A 38 10.44 -8.57 9.38
N VAL A 39 11.76 -8.47 9.15
CA VAL A 39 12.73 -8.16 10.23
C VAL A 39 12.58 -6.73 10.73
N VAL A 40 12.61 -5.75 9.83
CA VAL A 40 12.48 -4.32 10.16
C VAL A 40 11.09 -4.06 10.74
N GLU A 41 10.06 -4.63 10.12
CA GLU A 41 8.66 -4.40 10.50
C GLU A 41 8.35 -4.97 11.87
N LYS A 42 8.84 -6.18 12.17
CA LYS A 42 8.68 -6.79 13.50
C LYS A 42 9.42 -6.01 14.58
N ALA A 43 10.63 -5.53 14.30
CA ALA A 43 11.36 -4.68 15.24
C ALA A 43 10.63 -3.35 15.47
N ALA A 44 10.11 -2.74 14.40
CA ALA A 44 9.36 -1.50 14.48
C ALA A 44 8.07 -1.66 15.30
N ALA A 45 7.31 -2.72 15.05
CA ALA A 45 6.09 -3.04 15.79
C ALA A 45 6.36 -3.26 17.29
N ASN A 46 7.42 -4.02 17.64
CA ASN A 46 7.76 -4.24 19.05
C ASN A 46 8.05 -2.93 19.78
N ILE A 47 8.71 -1.96 19.13
CA ILE A 47 8.99 -0.65 19.71
C ILE A 47 7.72 0.21 19.75
N PHE A 48 6.92 0.18 18.69
CA PHE A 48 5.64 0.90 18.59
C PHE A 48 4.71 0.56 19.76
N TYR A 49 4.44 -0.73 20.00
CA TYR A 49 3.55 -1.20 21.07
C TYR A 49 4.09 -1.00 22.49
N MET A 50 5.33 -0.53 22.67
CA MET A 50 5.80 -0.11 24.00
C MET A 50 5.12 1.19 24.47
N ASN A 51 4.63 2.02 23.55
CA ASN A 51 4.07 3.33 23.89
C ASN A 51 2.67 3.58 23.27
N HIS A 52 2.17 2.66 22.45
CA HIS A 52 0.87 2.79 21.79
C HIS A 52 -0.12 1.71 22.27
N PRO A 53 -1.43 2.00 22.29
CA PRO A 53 -2.44 1.02 22.68
C PRO A 53 -2.53 -0.13 21.68
N ASP A 54 -2.90 -1.33 22.15
CA ASP A 54 -3.12 -2.50 21.29
C ASP A 54 -4.50 -2.47 20.61
N VAL A 55 -4.73 -1.42 19.82
CA VAL A 55 -6.01 -1.15 19.14
C VAL A 55 -5.93 -1.28 17.61
N PHE A 56 -4.77 -1.67 17.08
CA PHE A 56 -4.52 -1.71 15.64
C PHE A 56 -4.66 -3.13 15.09
N ASP A 57 -5.41 -3.25 14.00
CA ASP A 57 -5.60 -4.49 13.27
C ASP A 57 -4.45 -4.69 12.25
N PHE A 58 -3.92 -3.59 11.70
CA PHE A 58 -2.78 -3.61 10.77
C PHE A 58 -1.73 -2.54 11.07
N LEU A 59 -0.48 -2.76 10.61
CA LEU A 59 0.58 -1.76 10.58
C LEU A 59 1.05 -1.52 9.14
N PHE A 60 1.15 -0.27 8.71
CA PHE A 60 1.78 0.11 7.45
C PHE A 60 3.16 0.69 7.74
N VAL A 61 4.20 -0.03 7.33
CA VAL A 61 5.56 0.26 7.73
C VAL A 61 6.37 0.79 6.54
N TYR A 62 6.81 2.03 6.70
CA TYR A 62 7.73 2.72 5.82
C TYR A 62 9.08 2.89 6.51
N THR A 63 10.11 3.12 5.71
CA THR A 63 11.46 3.43 6.16
C THR A 63 11.88 4.78 5.58
N SER A 64 12.65 5.54 6.35
CA SER A 64 13.25 6.81 5.91
C SER A 64 14.57 6.60 5.14
N PHE A 65 14.88 5.35 4.82
CA PHE A 65 16.14 4.87 4.24
C PHE A 65 15.86 3.65 3.37
N ALA A 66 16.79 3.28 2.48
CA ALA A 66 16.68 2.02 1.74
C ALA A 66 17.12 0.83 2.63
N PRO A 67 16.23 -0.12 2.97
CA PRO A 67 16.62 -1.36 3.64
C PRO A 67 17.38 -2.28 2.67
N THR A 68 18.05 -3.31 3.19
CA THR A 68 18.79 -4.28 2.38
C THR A 68 17.86 -5.00 1.39
N MET A 69 16.73 -5.53 1.86
CA MET A 69 15.66 -6.04 0.99
C MET A 69 14.67 -4.93 0.66
N ASN A 70 14.92 -4.18 -0.40
CA ASN A 70 14.08 -3.05 -0.78
C ASN A 70 12.91 -3.47 -1.70
N MET A 71 12.04 -4.34 -1.17
CA MET A 71 10.84 -4.85 -1.83
C MET A 71 9.62 -4.68 -0.93
N GLN A 72 8.51 -4.23 -1.52
CA GLN A 72 7.21 -4.12 -0.87
C GLN A 72 6.61 -5.51 -0.64
N GLN A 73 5.83 -5.67 0.42
CA GLN A 73 5.24 -6.96 0.74
C GLN A 73 4.07 -6.86 1.73
N GLY A 74 2.99 -7.59 1.44
CA GLY A 74 1.97 -7.95 2.43
C GLY A 74 2.47 -8.96 3.46
N LEU A 75 2.31 -8.65 4.75
CA LEU A 75 2.80 -9.45 5.87
C LEU A 75 1.63 -9.98 6.71
N ALA A 76 1.16 -11.19 6.40
CA ALA A 76 0.15 -11.83 7.23
C ALA A 76 0.76 -12.36 8.54
N ILE A 77 0.21 -11.93 9.67
CA ILE A 77 0.69 -12.30 11.01
C ILE A 77 -0.19 -13.42 11.56
N GLU A 78 -1.50 -13.21 11.56
CA GLU A 78 -2.48 -14.20 11.98
C GLU A 78 -3.67 -14.22 11.02
N TYR A 79 -3.90 -15.37 10.37
CA TYR A 79 -5.07 -15.55 9.53
C TYR A 79 -6.29 -15.87 10.39
N THR A 80 -7.21 -14.91 10.44
CA THR A 80 -8.49 -15.01 11.15
C THR A 80 -9.67 -15.35 10.25
N VAL A 81 -9.43 -15.42 8.92
CA VAL A 81 -10.46 -15.66 7.90
C VAL A 81 -10.27 -17.03 7.29
N LYS A 82 -11.38 -17.76 7.09
CA LYS A 82 -11.41 -19.03 6.37
C LYS A 82 -12.19 -18.95 5.07
N GLY A 83 -12.06 -19.98 4.24
CA GLY A 83 -12.73 -20.11 2.94
C GLY A 83 -12.11 -19.25 1.86
N ILE A 84 -10.88 -18.76 2.06
CA ILE A 84 -10.18 -17.87 1.11
C ILE A 84 -8.86 -18.47 0.60
N ASN A 85 -8.58 -19.73 0.91
CA ASN A 85 -7.34 -20.42 0.55
C ASN A 85 -6.07 -19.74 1.08
N ARG A 86 -6.17 -19.14 2.27
CA ARG A 86 -5.02 -18.56 3.00
C ARG A 86 -4.65 -19.40 4.21
N GLU A 87 -5.54 -20.29 4.64
CA GLU A 87 -5.35 -21.19 5.75
C GLU A 87 -4.34 -22.29 5.38
N GLY A 88 -3.20 -22.33 6.07
CA GLY A 88 -2.21 -23.39 5.90
C GLY A 88 -1.33 -23.30 4.63
N ALA A 89 -1.66 -22.42 3.68
CA ALA A 89 -0.82 -22.14 2.51
C ALA A 89 0.36 -21.20 2.82
N PHE A 90 0.25 -20.41 3.90
CA PHE A 90 1.25 -19.44 4.31
C PHE A 90 1.64 -19.63 5.76
N THR A 91 2.93 -19.86 6.02
CA THR A 91 3.52 -19.60 7.33
C THR A 91 3.53 -18.09 7.54
N GLY A 92 2.56 -17.58 8.29
CA GLY A 92 2.52 -16.18 8.69
C GLY A 92 3.80 -15.76 9.40
N TYR A 93 4.02 -14.45 9.53
CA TYR A 93 5.24 -13.86 10.10
C TYR A 93 5.37 -14.01 11.64
N GLY A 94 4.77 -15.06 12.20
CA GLY A 94 4.66 -15.35 13.63
C GLY A 94 3.40 -14.76 14.27
N PRO A 95 3.09 -15.13 15.52
CA PRO A 95 1.90 -14.63 16.23
C PRO A 95 2.02 -13.13 16.52
N ALA A 96 0.89 -12.47 16.78
CA ALA A 96 0.83 -11.06 17.18
C ALA A 96 1.79 -10.69 18.33
N SER A 97 1.98 -11.60 19.30
CA SER A 97 2.91 -11.40 20.42
C SER A 97 4.38 -11.29 19.99
N ALA A 98 4.77 -11.87 18.85
CA ALA A 98 6.11 -11.73 18.30
C ALA A 98 6.36 -10.31 17.74
N TRP A 99 5.30 -9.53 17.54
CA TRP A 99 5.29 -8.17 17.05
C TRP A 99 5.04 -7.13 18.15
N GLY A 100 4.93 -7.56 19.42
CA GLY A 100 4.66 -6.68 20.56
C GLY A 100 3.17 -6.42 20.83
N SER A 101 2.27 -6.86 19.94
CA SER A 101 0.82 -6.78 20.15
C SER A 101 0.35 -7.79 21.20
N ALA A 102 -0.70 -7.45 21.95
CA ALA A 102 -1.34 -8.36 22.91
C ALA A 102 -2.40 -9.27 22.26
N GLY A 103 -2.57 -9.19 20.93
CA GLY A 103 -3.38 -10.12 20.15
C GLY A 103 -4.28 -9.48 19.10
N ARG A 104 -4.37 -8.15 19.02
CA ARG A 104 -5.24 -7.49 18.04
C ARG A 104 -4.65 -7.44 16.63
N LEU A 105 -3.32 -7.40 16.52
CA LEU A 105 -2.63 -7.28 15.24
C LEU A 105 -2.76 -8.56 14.39
N ILE A 106 -3.34 -8.44 13.19
CA ILE A 106 -3.53 -9.57 12.26
C ILE A 106 -2.65 -9.52 11.02
N GLY A 107 -2.12 -8.35 10.65
CA GLY A 107 -1.17 -8.23 9.54
C GLY A 107 -0.45 -6.90 9.46
N ALA A 108 0.39 -6.74 8.44
CA ALA A 108 1.09 -5.50 8.13
C ALA A 108 1.33 -5.37 6.62
N ALA A 109 1.67 -4.16 6.17
CA ALA A 109 2.18 -3.91 4.82
C ALA A 109 3.57 -3.26 4.92
N ARG A 110 4.55 -3.86 4.25
CA ARG A 110 5.89 -3.31 4.08
C ARG A 110 5.91 -2.46 2.82
N MET A 111 6.24 -1.18 2.98
CA MET A 111 6.33 -0.22 1.88
C MET A 111 7.73 0.35 1.69
N VAL A 112 8.73 -0.17 2.41
CA VAL A 112 10.15 0.17 2.24
C VAL A 112 10.41 1.69 2.23
N ASN A 113 11.37 2.19 1.44
CA ASN A 113 11.79 3.59 1.50
C ASN A 113 10.71 4.54 0.96
N ILE A 114 10.25 5.47 1.79
CA ILE A 114 9.26 6.49 1.42
C ILE A 114 9.72 7.41 0.27
N ASP A 115 11.03 7.53 0.03
CA ASP A 115 11.58 8.31 -1.08
C ASP A 115 11.45 7.68 -2.47
N MET A 116 10.86 6.49 -2.55
CA MET A 116 10.56 5.83 -3.83
C MET A 116 9.20 6.20 -4.40
N TYR A 117 8.38 6.87 -3.60
CA TYR A 117 7.02 7.22 -3.98
C TYR A 117 6.93 8.70 -4.38
N PRO A 118 6.02 9.04 -5.31
CA PRO A 118 5.71 10.42 -5.63
C PRO A 118 5.12 11.15 -4.44
N ASP A 119 5.20 12.49 -4.44
CA ASP A 119 4.55 13.33 -3.43
C ASP A 119 3.02 13.20 -3.50
N ASP A 120 2.46 13.26 -4.70
CA ASP A 120 1.04 12.99 -4.95
C ASP A 120 0.78 11.47 -4.90
N PRO A 121 0.00 10.97 -3.93
CA PRO A 121 -0.20 9.54 -3.75
C PRO A 121 -1.12 8.91 -4.83
N ASP A 122 -1.81 9.72 -5.64
CA ASP A 122 -2.57 9.31 -6.82
C ASP A 122 -1.75 9.42 -8.12
N ALA A 123 -0.51 9.91 -8.07
CA ALA A 123 0.38 9.88 -9.22
C ALA A 123 0.92 8.47 -9.46
N ALA A 124 1.16 8.14 -10.73
CA ALA A 124 1.81 6.88 -11.10
C ALA A 124 3.20 6.79 -10.47
N ILE A 125 3.53 5.65 -9.85
CA ILE A 125 4.83 5.42 -9.21
C ILE A 125 5.97 5.53 -10.22
N SER A 126 5.72 5.10 -11.46
CA SER A 126 6.68 5.16 -12.55
C SER A 126 6.01 5.56 -13.86
N THR A 127 6.63 6.47 -14.59
CA THR A 127 6.27 6.80 -15.97
C THR A 127 7.02 5.94 -16.99
N ASN A 128 8.00 5.15 -16.56
CA ASN A 128 8.69 4.19 -17.41
C ASN A 128 7.76 3.01 -17.74
N PRO A 129 7.36 2.79 -19.00
CA PRO A 129 6.35 1.79 -19.38
C PRO A 129 6.79 0.33 -19.18
N ILE A 130 8.09 0.07 -19.01
CA ILE A 130 8.60 -1.27 -18.69
C ILE A 130 8.80 -1.48 -17.18
N SER A 131 8.53 -0.45 -16.36
CA SER A 131 8.56 -0.61 -14.91
C SER A 131 7.39 -1.49 -14.48
N PRO A 132 7.60 -2.45 -13.57
CA PRO A 132 6.51 -3.23 -13.02
C PRO A 132 5.51 -2.38 -12.20
N TYR A 133 5.86 -1.13 -11.87
CA TYR A 133 5.00 -0.22 -11.13
C TYR A 133 4.28 0.81 -12.03
N ALA A 134 4.44 0.71 -13.35
CA ALA A 134 3.91 1.72 -14.27
C ALA A 134 2.38 1.82 -14.30
N GLY A 135 1.70 0.72 -13.94
CA GLY A 135 0.24 0.63 -13.90
C GLY A 135 -0.40 1.07 -12.59
N MET A 136 0.37 1.47 -11.56
CA MET A 136 -0.14 1.72 -10.21
C MET A 136 0.29 3.08 -9.66
N THR A 137 -0.57 3.66 -8.83
CA THR A 137 -0.23 4.78 -7.94
C THR A 137 0.32 4.29 -6.61
N HIS A 138 0.82 5.19 -5.77
CA HIS A 138 1.28 4.82 -4.42
C HIS A 138 0.15 4.22 -3.59
N ILE A 139 -1.05 4.82 -3.60
CA ILE A 139 -2.21 4.29 -2.88
C ILE A 139 -2.63 2.92 -3.40
N GLU A 140 -2.62 2.72 -4.71
CA GLU A 140 -3.02 1.44 -5.31
C GLU A 140 -2.02 0.34 -4.96
N LEU A 141 -0.72 0.64 -4.91
CA LEU A 141 0.28 -0.33 -4.46
C LEU A 141 0.16 -0.62 -2.96
N LEU A 142 -0.06 0.41 -2.12
CA LEU A 142 -0.30 0.18 -0.69
C LEU A 142 -1.50 -0.75 -0.46
N ALA A 143 -2.59 -0.49 -1.18
CA ALA A 143 -3.79 -1.30 -1.15
C ALA A 143 -3.53 -2.73 -1.65
N HIS A 144 -2.76 -2.89 -2.74
CA HIS A 144 -2.33 -4.18 -3.27
C HIS A 144 -1.59 -5.00 -2.21
N GLU A 145 -0.56 -4.41 -1.59
CA GLU A 145 0.28 -5.11 -0.62
C GLU A 145 -0.49 -5.50 0.64
N TRP A 146 -1.30 -4.59 1.17
CA TRP A 146 -2.15 -4.89 2.31
C TRP A 146 -3.16 -6.00 2.00
N SER A 147 -3.72 -5.98 0.78
CA SER A 147 -4.81 -6.89 0.43
C SER A 147 -4.37 -8.31 0.11
N HIS A 148 -3.07 -8.57 -0.04
CA HIS A 148 -2.54 -9.94 0.00
C HIS A 148 -2.92 -10.70 1.28
N TYR A 149 -3.34 -10.01 2.35
CA TYR A 149 -3.93 -10.70 3.50
C TYR A 149 -5.19 -11.52 3.12
N TRP A 150 -6.03 -11.02 2.20
CA TRP A 150 -7.28 -11.70 1.80
C TRP A 150 -7.23 -12.33 0.40
N LEU A 151 -6.59 -11.67 -0.56
CA LEU A 151 -6.98 -11.79 -1.97
C LEU A 151 -6.12 -12.75 -2.77
N ALA A 152 -6.52 -13.06 -4.01
CA ALA A 152 -5.67 -13.68 -5.03
C ALA A 152 -5.07 -15.07 -4.75
N SER A 153 -5.65 -15.82 -3.80
CA SER A 153 -5.27 -17.22 -3.51
C SER A 153 -6.29 -18.25 -3.99
N LEU A 154 -7.46 -17.83 -4.50
CA LEU A 154 -8.57 -18.72 -4.78
C LEU A 154 -8.37 -19.59 -6.04
N ASN A 155 -8.74 -20.86 -5.89
CA ASN A 155 -9.05 -21.78 -6.99
C ASN A 155 -10.57 -21.96 -7.14
N PHE A 156 -11.01 -22.57 -8.23
CA PHE A 156 -12.42 -22.96 -8.41
C PHE A 156 -12.56 -24.38 -8.96
N LYS A 157 -13.76 -24.96 -8.84
CA LYS A 157 -14.09 -26.26 -9.41
C LYS A 157 -15.54 -26.27 -9.89
N LYS A 158 -15.73 -26.36 -11.21
CA LYS A 158 -17.06 -26.52 -11.80
C LYS A 158 -17.65 -27.89 -11.51
N GLU A 159 -18.97 -27.98 -11.50
CA GLU A 159 -19.66 -29.27 -11.42
C GLU A 159 -19.17 -30.20 -12.54
N GLY A 160 -18.86 -31.45 -12.19
CA GLY A 160 -18.34 -32.45 -13.11
C GLY A 160 -16.84 -32.36 -13.42
N MET A 161 -16.11 -31.33 -12.99
CA MET A 161 -14.65 -31.32 -13.08
C MET A 161 -14.05 -32.30 -12.06
N ASN A 162 -12.94 -32.95 -12.42
CA ASN A 162 -12.24 -33.87 -11.52
C ASN A 162 -11.32 -33.12 -10.55
N TYR A 163 -10.65 -32.08 -11.04
CA TYR A 163 -9.64 -31.29 -10.32
C TYR A 163 -10.06 -29.83 -10.18
N GLU A 164 -9.45 -29.15 -9.22
CA GLU A 164 -9.52 -27.69 -9.11
C GLU A 164 -8.81 -27.01 -10.29
N HIS A 165 -9.16 -25.76 -10.55
CA HIS A 165 -8.62 -24.96 -11.62
C HIS A 165 -8.12 -23.61 -11.08
N THR A 166 -6.97 -23.16 -11.61
CA THR A 166 -6.23 -21.97 -11.13
C THR A 166 -6.41 -20.74 -12.00
N GLY A 167 -7.14 -20.83 -13.12
CA GLY A 167 -7.25 -19.79 -14.15
C GLY A 167 -7.76 -18.39 -13.71
N LEU A 168 -8.17 -18.19 -12.46
CA LEU A 168 -8.40 -16.85 -11.91
C LEU A 168 -7.07 -16.14 -11.57
N ARG A 169 -5.99 -16.90 -11.37
CA ARG A 169 -4.69 -16.44 -10.87
C ARG A 169 -3.65 -16.40 -11.98
N GLY A 170 -2.73 -15.45 -11.88
CA GLY A 170 -1.57 -15.36 -12.77
C GLY A 170 -0.66 -16.59 -12.61
N TRP A 171 0.23 -16.79 -13.59
CA TRP A 171 1.09 -17.95 -13.62
C TRP A 171 2.52 -17.62 -14.04
N GLU A 172 3.48 -17.94 -13.19
CA GLU A 172 4.92 -17.82 -13.47
C GLU A 172 5.54 -19.21 -13.52
N ASP A 173 5.96 -19.73 -12.35
CA ASP A 173 6.41 -21.12 -12.15
C ASP A 173 5.34 -21.97 -11.43
N GLY A 174 4.09 -21.50 -11.51
CA GLY A 174 2.97 -21.93 -10.71
C GLY A 174 1.95 -20.80 -10.58
N ALA A 175 0.76 -21.13 -10.09
CA ALA A 175 -0.27 -20.11 -9.86
C ALA A 175 0.17 -19.18 -8.73
N ASN A 176 0.39 -17.91 -9.06
CA ASN A 176 0.90 -16.90 -8.12
C ASN A 176 -0.23 -16.29 -7.29
N ASN A 177 0.09 -15.26 -6.49
CA ASN A 177 -0.85 -14.55 -5.63
C ASN A 177 -1.39 -13.26 -6.27
N HIS A 178 -1.50 -13.24 -7.59
CA HIS A 178 -2.12 -12.14 -8.33
C HIS A 178 -3.27 -12.67 -9.17
N TRP A 179 -4.26 -11.82 -9.44
CA TRP A 179 -5.28 -12.17 -10.42
C TRP A 179 -4.67 -12.19 -11.82
N SER A 180 -5.08 -13.18 -12.62
CA SER A 180 -4.64 -13.31 -14.00
C SER A 180 -5.07 -12.08 -14.80
N GLY A 181 -4.20 -11.54 -15.65
CA GLY A 181 -4.56 -10.47 -16.59
C GLY A 181 -5.74 -10.79 -17.49
N ASP A 182 -6.02 -12.08 -17.71
CA ASP A 182 -7.14 -12.56 -18.52
C ASP A 182 -8.37 -12.93 -17.65
N PHE A 183 -8.34 -12.68 -16.33
CA PHE A 183 -9.49 -12.78 -15.43
C PHE A 183 -10.19 -11.41 -15.31
N MET A 184 -11.51 -11.39 -15.50
CA MET A 184 -12.33 -10.20 -15.26
C MET A 184 -12.55 -10.01 -13.76
N SER A 185 -11.57 -9.40 -13.11
CA SER A 185 -11.63 -8.94 -11.71
C SER A 185 -12.20 -7.54 -11.57
N GLY A 186 -12.43 -6.85 -12.70
CA GLY A 186 -12.58 -5.39 -12.74
C GLY A 186 -11.22 -4.73 -12.62
N PRO A 187 -11.17 -3.41 -12.36
CA PRO A 187 -9.92 -2.72 -12.12
C PRO A 187 -9.37 -3.06 -10.72
N SER A 188 -9.15 -4.35 -10.42
CA SER A 188 -8.66 -4.80 -9.11
C SER A 188 -7.26 -4.24 -8.84
N VAL A 189 -6.99 -3.86 -7.58
CA VAL A 189 -5.60 -3.57 -7.16
C VAL A 189 -4.72 -4.83 -7.22
N MET A 190 -5.30 -6.03 -7.18
CA MET A 190 -4.59 -7.32 -7.25
C MET A 190 -4.28 -7.75 -8.68
N TYR A 191 -4.04 -6.77 -9.56
CA TYR A 191 -3.91 -6.93 -11.00
C TYR A 191 -5.24 -7.35 -11.63
N GLY A 192 -5.21 -8.41 -12.42
CA GLY A 192 -6.34 -8.82 -13.23
C GLY A 192 -6.74 -7.81 -14.30
N GLY A 193 -7.71 -8.22 -15.11
CA GLY A 193 -8.24 -7.44 -16.21
C GLY A 193 -9.51 -6.70 -15.84
N ASP A 194 -9.60 -5.44 -16.27
CA ASP A 194 -10.88 -4.76 -16.45
C ASP A 194 -11.36 -5.06 -17.89
N ILE A 195 -12.14 -6.13 -18.03
CA ILE A 195 -12.48 -6.75 -19.30
C ILE A 195 -13.97 -6.65 -19.57
N THR A 196 -14.31 -6.07 -20.72
CA THR A 196 -15.68 -6.06 -21.25
C THR A 196 -15.82 -7.14 -22.33
N ASP A 197 -16.78 -8.06 -22.15
CA ASP A 197 -17.27 -8.94 -23.22
C ASP A 197 -18.15 -8.12 -24.17
N ASN A 198 -17.74 -8.01 -25.44
CA ASN A 198 -18.46 -7.21 -26.44
C ASN A 198 -19.67 -7.95 -27.03
N GLY A 199 -19.88 -9.22 -26.69
CA GLY A 199 -21.02 -10.05 -27.15
C GLY A 199 -20.90 -10.55 -28.59
N ASP A 200 -19.78 -10.30 -29.27
CA ASP A 200 -19.49 -10.73 -30.65
C ASP A 200 -18.28 -11.68 -30.74
N GLY A 201 -17.85 -12.22 -29.60
CA GLY A 201 -16.64 -13.03 -29.49
C GLY A 201 -15.35 -12.23 -29.34
N THR A 202 -15.45 -10.91 -29.17
CA THR A 202 -14.30 -10.05 -28.84
C THR A 202 -14.38 -9.49 -27.42
N PHE A 203 -13.22 -9.18 -26.85
CA PHE A 203 -13.08 -8.72 -25.47
C PHE A 203 -12.23 -7.45 -25.42
N THR A 204 -12.73 -6.41 -24.74
CA THR A 204 -12.04 -5.13 -24.58
C THR A 204 -11.37 -5.04 -23.21
N TYR A 205 -10.07 -4.82 -23.18
CA TYR A 205 -9.28 -4.61 -21.96
C TYR A 205 -9.08 -3.12 -21.74
N GLN A 206 -9.43 -2.65 -20.54
CA GLN A 206 -9.28 -1.27 -20.10
C GLN A 206 -8.09 -1.16 -19.12
N PHE A 207 -7.24 -0.14 -19.31
CA PHE A 207 -6.05 0.07 -18.45
C PHE A 207 -6.09 1.38 -17.65
N SER A 208 -6.85 2.37 -18.14
CA SER A 208 -6.89 3.72 -17.58
C SER A 208 -7.82 3.89 -16.38
N ASN A 209 -8.71 2.91 -16.12
CA ASN A 209 -9.65 3.02 -15.02
C ASN A 209 -8.91 2.99 -13.68
N PRO A 210 -9.28 3.87 -12.71
CA PRO A 210 -8.72 3.83 -11.37
C PRO A 210 -8.89 2.45 -10.74
N LYS A 211 -7.82 1.94 -10.11
CA LYS A 211 -7.87 0.62 -9.49
C LYS A 211 -8.63 0.70 -8.17
N LYS A 212 -9.37 -0.35 -7.84
CA LYS A 212 -10.18 -0.52 -6.63
C LYS A 212 -10.37 -2.01 -6.34
N TYR A 213 -11.35 -2.40 -5.53
CA TYR A 213 -11.67 -3.81 -5.31
C TYR A 213 -12.76 -4.30 -6.25
N GLY A 214 -12.53 -5.46 -6.87
CA GLY A 214 -13.52 -6.20 -7.64
C GLY A 214 -14.55 -6.90 -6.75
N GLN A 215 -15.61 -7.45 -7.33
CA GLN A 215 -16.65 -8.12 -6.54
C GLN A 215 -16.12 -9.36 -5.80
N LEU A 216 -15.25 -10.16 -6.45
CA LEU A 216 -14.62 -11.30 -5.78
C LEU A 216 -13.68 -10.84 -4.64
N ASP A 217 -13.02 -9.70 -4.81
CA ASP A 217 -12.20 -9.10 -3.75
C ASP A 217 -13.06 -8.72 -2.55
N LEU A 218 -14.16 -8.01 -2.80
CA LEU A 218 -15.09 -7.61 -1.75
C LEU A 218 -15.69 -8.83 -1.03
N TYR A 219 -15.97 -9.93 -1.74
CA TYR A 219 -16.46 -11.16 -1.11
C TYR A 219 -15.42 -11.77 -0.18
N THR A 220 -14.18 -11.92 -0.64
CA THR A 220 -13.10 -12.52 0.17
C THR A 220 -12.71 -11.66 1.37
N MET A 221 -12.72 -10.34 1.21
CA MET A 221 -12.61 -9.37 2.33
C MET A 221 -13.82 -9.43 3.27
N GLY A 222 -14.94 -10.02 2.84
CA GLY A 222 -16.16 -10.17 3.62
C GLY A 222 -17.07 -8.96 3.57
N PHE A 223 -16.93 -8.08 2.58
CA PHE A 223 -17.69 -6.84 2.46
C PHE A 223 -19.01 -7.01 1.70
N ILE A 224 -19.15 -8.09 0.95
CA ILE A 224 -20.39 -8.48 0.27
C ILE A 224 -20.69 -9.97 0.47
N PRO A 225 -21.97 -10.37 0.45
CA PRO A 225 -22.36 -11.78 0.45
C PRO A 225 -22.14 -12.43 -0.94
N PRO A 226 -22.13 -13.79 -1.03
CA PRO A 226 -21.94 -14.51 -2.29
C PRO A 226 -22.82 -14.03 -3.45
N GLU A 227 -24.10 -13.74 -3.16
CA GLU A 227 -25.14 -13.35 -4.09
C GLU A 227 -24.91 -11.97 -4.74
N GLU A 228 -24.04 -11.14 -4.18
CA GLU A 228 -23.64 -9.85 -4.76
C GLU A 228 -22.40 -9.96 -5.65
N VAL A 229 -21.71 -11.12 -5.70
CA VAL A 229 -20.47 -11.29 -6.50
C VAL A 229 -20.74 -11.13 -8.00
N GLY A 230 -21.90 -11.59 -8.46
CA GLY A 230 -22.28 -11.54 -9.87
C GLY A 230 -21.51 -12.54 -10.75
N GLU A 231 -21.46 -12.27 -12.06
CA GLU A 231 -20.75 -13.10 -13.02
C GLU A 231 -19.23 -12.88 -12.91
N LEU A 232 -18.48 -13.97 -12.78
CA LEU A 232 -17.04 -13.99 -12.94
C LEU A 232 -16.71 -14.72 -14.24
N PHE A 233 -15.66 -14.30 -14.94
CA PHE A 233 -15.14 -15.08 -16.06
C PHE A 233 -13.66 -14.83 -16.25
N PHE A 234 -12.96 -15.83 -16.77
CA PHE A 234 -11.61 -15.67 -17.27
C PHE A 234 -11.55 -16.09 -18.74
N LEU A 235 -10.52 -15.62 -19.42
CA LEU A 235 -10.26 -15.87 -20.83
C LEU A 235 -9.06 -16.79 -20.99
N CYS A 236 -9.13 -17.69 -21.97
CA CYS A 236 -7.97 -18.49 -22.40
C CYS A 236 -8.07 -18.83 -23.88
N LYS A 237 -7.05 -19.48 -24.44
CA LYS A 237 -6.97 -19.81 -25.88
C LYS A 237 -7.74 -21.07 -26.29
N SER A 238 -8.31 -21.82 -25.35
CA SER A 238 -9.04 -23.06 -25.62
C SER A 238 -10.49 -22.97 -25.18
N GLU A 239 -11.38 -23.59 -25.97
CA GLU A 239 -12.78 -23.82 -25.60
C GLU A 239 -12.92 -24.94 -24.56
N ASP A 240 -11.96 -25.88 -24.52
CA ASP A 240 -11.88 -26.89 -23.47
C ASP A 240 -11.18 -26.29 -22.25
N ILE A 241 -11.94 -26.01 -21.19
CA ILE A 241 -11.43 -25.42 -19.96
C ILE A 241 -10.29 -26.25 -19.34
N ASN A 242 -10.25 -27.57 -19.55
CA ASN A 242 -9.18 -28.42 -18.99
C ASN A 242 -7.85 -28.21 -19.72
N GLN A 243 -7.87 -27.60 -20.90
CA GLN A 243 -6.68 -27.20 -21.65
C GLN A 243 -6.30 -25.75 -21.39
N CYS A 244 -7.05 -25.04 -20.54
CA CYS A 244 -6.67 -23.72 -20.05
C CYS A 244 -5.69 -23.90 -18.90
N THR A 245 -4.52 -24.42 -19.25
CA THR A 245 -3.37 -24.41 -18.39
C THR A 245 -2.93 -22.95 -18.30
N GLU A 246 -3.34 -22.33 -17.18
CA GLU A 246 -2.57 -21.27 -16.52
C GLU A 246 -2.92 -19.83 -16.96
N GLY A 247 -2.99 -18.91 -15.98
CA GLY A 247 -3.38 -17.52 -16.20
C GLY A 247 -2.20 -16.62 -16.57
N ASP A 248 -2.45 -15.56 -17.32
CA ASP A 248 -1.44 -14.56 -17.69
C ASP A 248 -0.90 -13.82 -16.45
N PRO A 249 0.40 -13.91 -16.11
CA PRO A 249 1.03 -13.16 -15.01
C PRO A 249 1.28 -11.72 -15.46
N SER A 250 0.23 -10.97 -15.78
CA SER A 250 0.45 -9.59 -16.23
C SER A 250 0.44 -8.63 -15.04
N VAL A 251 1.62 -8.07 -14.81
CA VAL A 251 1.74 -6.79 -14.15
C VAL A 251 0.87 -5.77 -14.91
N PRO A 252 0.10 -4.91 -14.23
CA PRO A 252 -0.80 -3.98 -14.87
C PRO A 252 -0.04 -3.07 -15.83
N ALA A 253 -0.51 -3.00 -17.06
CA ALA A 253 0.00 -2.06 -18.05
C ALA A 253 -0.13 -0.61 -17.55
N PRO A 254 0.71 0.32 -18.06
CA PRO A 254 0.60 1.73 -17.72
C PRO A 254 -0.83 2.27 -17.86
N LYS A 255 -1.26 3.14 -16.95
CA LYS A 255 -2.61 3.76 -17.02
C LYS A 255 -2.85 4.58 -18.29
N THR A 256 -1.78 4.99 -18.97
CA THR A 256 -1.81 5.71 -20.26
C THR A 256 -1.97 4.79 -21.47
N THR A 257 -1.93 3.47 -21.27
CA THR A 257 -2.09 2.48 -22.35
C THR A 257 -3.52 2.53 -22.90
N SER A 258 -3.63 2.67 -24.22
CA SER A 258 -4.91 2.62 -24.92
C SER A 258 -5.63 1.27 -24.70
N PRO A 259 -6.97 1.25 -24.67
CA PRO A 259 -7.72 0.01 -24.63
C PRO A 259 -7.32 -0.95 -25.75
N SER A 260 -7.35 -2.25 -25.47
CA SER A 260 -7.01 -3.29 -26.46
C SER A 260 -8.17 -4.25 -26.65
N VAL A 261 -8.35 -4.76 -27.88
CA VAL A 261 -9.42 -5.72 -28.22
C VAL A 261 -8.78 -7.04 -28.63
N LYS A 262 -9.18 -8.14 -27.98
CA LYS A 262 -8.76 -9.51 -28.31
C LYS A 262 -9.93 -10.31 -28.88
N SER A 263 -9.66 -11.18 -29.86
CA SER A 263 -10.66 -12.05 -30.51
C SER A 263 -10.25 -13.53 -30.58
N ASP A 264 -9.06 -13.85 -30.09
CA ASP A 264 -8.45 -15.19 -30.04
C ASP A 264 -8.56 -15.82 -28.64
N ARG A 265 -9.69 -15.56 -27.97
CA ARG A 265 -9.96 -15.99 -26.59
C ARG A 265 -11.35 -16.58 -26.46
N TYR A 266 -11.48 -17.55 -25.57
CA TYR A 266 -12.74 -18.16 -25.16
C TYR A 266 -13.08 -17.74 -23.73
N LYS A 267 -14.33 -17.31 -23.53
CA LYS A 267 -14.87 -16.96 -22.21
C LYS A 267 -15.24 -18.21 -21.43
N HIS A 268 -14.71 -18.31 -20.22
CA HIS A 268 -15.07 -19.32 -19.24
C HIS A 268 -15.68 -18.66 -18.02
N THR A 269 -17.02 -18.69 -17.94
CA THR A 269 -17.75 -18.21 -16.76
C THR A 269 -17.43 -19.07 -15.55
N VAL A 270 -17.23 -18.44 -14.40
CA VAL A 270 -17.04 -19.04 -13.08
C VAL A 270 -18.10 -18.43 -12.17
N THR A 271 -18.70 -19.25 -11.31
CA THR A 271 -19.66 -18.78 -10.31
C THR A 271 -19.01 -18.75 -8.93
N ILE A 272 -19.58 -17.98 -8.00
CA ILE A 272 -19.12 -18.02 -6.61
C ILE A 272 -19.27 -19.42 -6.00
N ASP A 273 -20.30 -20.17 -6.41
CA ASP A 273 -20.50 -21.54 -5.97
C ASP A 273 -19.35 -22.46 -6.39
N ASP A 274 -18.71 -22.22 -7.54
CA ASP A 274 -17.55 -23.01 -8.00
C ASP A 274 -16.32 -22.79 -7.12
N ILE A 275 -16.21 -21.60 -6.51
CA ILE A 275 -15.16 -21.27 -5.54
C ILE A 275 -15.51 -21.87 -4.18
N ILE A 276 -16.74 -21.67 -3.71
CA ILE A 276 -17.25 -22.23 -2.44
C ILE A 276 -17.16 -23.77 -2.43
N ARG A 277 -17.30 -24.42 -3.59
CA ARG A 277 -17.09 -25.88 -3.73
C ARG A 277 -15.76 -26.37 -3.22
N VAL A 278 -14.74 -25.54 -3.42
CA VAL A 278 -13.35 -25.89 -3.14
C VAL A 278 -13.00 -25.49 -1.72
N HIS A 279 -13.29 -24.25 -1.36
CA HIS A 279 -12.78 -23.64 -0.12
C HIS A 279 -13.80 -23.64 1.02
N GLY A 280 -15.05 -24.00 0.74
CA GLY A 280 -16.17 -23.74 1.64
C GLY A 280 -16.62 -22.28 1.59
N GLU A 281 -17.61 -21.94 2.40
CA GLU A 281 -18.01 -20.54 2.57
C GLU A 281 -16.96 -19.76 3.34
N ARG A 282 -16.81 -18.48 2.97
CA ARG A 282 -15.98 -17.54 3.71
C ARG A 282 -16.47 -17.42 5.16
N GLU A 283 -15.55 -17.55 6.11
CA GLU A 283 -15.82 -17.40 7.54
C GLU A 283 -14.89 -16.33 8.16
N PRO A 284 -15.40 -15.33 8.91
CA PRO A 284 -16.82 -15.06 9.17
C PRO A 284 -17.61 -14.80 7.87
N ALA A 285 -18.93 -14.86 7.88
CA ALA A 285 -19.72 -14.41 6.73
C ALA A 285 -19.72 -12.86 6.64
N SER A 286 -20.21 -12.29 5.54
CA SER A 286 -20.24 -10.83 5.34
C SER A 286 -20.97 -10.08 6.45
N GLU A 287 -21.99 -10.68 7.05
CA GLU A 287 -22.81 -10.08 8.11
C GLU A 287 -22.00 -9.87 9.40
N ASN A 288 -20.98 -10.70 9.63
CA ASN A 288 -20.19 -10.73 10.86
C ASN A 288 -18.73 -10.31 10.64
N ALA A 289 -18.31 -10.13 9.39
CA ALA A 289 -16.93 -9.73 9.10
C ALA A 289 -16.66 -8.30 9.55
N PRO A 290 -15.47 -8.02 10.11
CA PRO A 290 -15.03 -6.65 10.36
C PRO A 290 -15.18 -5.77 9.11
N LYS A 291 -15.66 -4.54 9.30
CA LYS A 291 -15.82 -3.51 8.26
C LYS A 291 -15.05 -2.23 8.58
N HIS A 292 -14.43 -2.19 9.74
CA HIS A 292 -13.65 -1.06 10.21
C HIS A 292 -12.34 -1.61 10.71
N PHE A 293 -11.23 -1.02 10.25
CA PHE A 293 -9.88 -1.46 10.61
C PHE A 293 -9.07 -0.26 11.10
N ASN A 294 -8.41 -0.43 12.24
CA ASN A 294 -7.46 0.54 12.75
C ASN A 294 -6.07 0.20 12.21
N ILE A 295 -5.40 1.18 11.59
CA ILE A 295 -4.13 0.99 10.90
C ILE A 295 -3.14 2.06 11.32
N ALA A 296 -2.03 1.67 11.95
CA ALA A 296 -0.98 2.62 12.27
C ALA A 296 -0.03 2.78 11.07
N PHE A 297 0.25 4.03 10.69
CA PHE A 297 1.33 4.36 9.76
C PHE A 297 2.62 4.59 10.56
N ILE A 298 3.65 3.81 10.26
CA ILE A 298 4.93 3.84 10.97
C ILE A 298 6.03 4.26 10.01
N LEU A 299 6.79 5.29 10.38
CA LEU A 299 8.00 5.70 9.68
C LEU A 299 9.24 5.33 10.50
N VAL A 300 9.99 4.36 9.98
CA VAL A 300 11.18 3.82 10.62
C VAL A 300 12.42 4.61 10.21
N ALA A 301 13.16 5.13 11.17
CA ALA A 301 14.46 5.75 10.99
C ALA A 301 15.58 4.91 11.63
N LYS A 302 16.82 5.08 11.15
CA LYS A 302 17.99 4.52 11.84
C LYS A 302 18.20 5.21 13.18
N GLU A 303 18.87 4.55 14.12
CA GLU A 303 19.16 5.16 15.41
C GLU A 303 20.04 6.41 15.25
N GLY A 304 19.69 7.47 15.97
CA GLY A 304 20.39 8.76 15.88
C GLY A 304 20.00 9.61 14.67
N PHE A 305 19.09 9.13 13.82
CA PHE A 305 18.51 9.89 12.71
C PHE A 305 17.04 10.19 12.96
N TYR A 306 16.57 11.28 12.36
CA TYR A 306 15.17 11.64 12.33
C TYR A 306 14.74 11.74 10.86
N PRO A 307 13.53 11.31 10.49
CA PRO A 307 13.06 11.46 9.11
C PRO A 307 13.05 12.93 8.67
N LEU A 308 13.22 13.15 7.37
CA LEU A 308 13.23 14.48 6.77
C LEU A 308 11.79 15.02 6.66
N PRO A 309 11.57 16.35 6.70
CA PRO A 309 10.23 16.92 6.63
C PRO A 309 9.40 16.44 5.44
N HIS A 310 9.99 16.34 4.24
CA HIS A 310 9.29 15.88 3.04
C HIS A 310 8.83 14.41 3.13
N GLN A 311 9.52 13.58 3.93
CA GLN A 311 9.14 12.18 4.15
C GLN A 311 7.89 12.10 5.02
N PHE A 312 7.74 13.00 6.00
CA PHE A 312 6.50 13.14 6.77
C PHE A 312 5.37 13.66 5.91
N GLU A 313 5.59 14.72 5.14
CA GLU A 313 4.56 15.31 4.27
C GLU A 313 4.01 14.28 3.28
N ARG A 314 4.89 13.51 2.62
CA ARG A 314 4.47 12.46 1.69
C ARG A 314 3.69 11.34 2.37
N LEU A 315 4.16 10.89 3.54
CA LEU A 315 3.48 9.82 4.26
C LEU A 315 2.13 10.29 4.82
N GLU A 316 2.04 11.53 5.28
CA GLU A 316 0.79 12.12 5.79
C GLU A 316 -0.24 12.30 4.68
N GLN A 317 0.16 12.80 3.52
CA GLN A 317 -0.71 12.88 2.34
C GLN A 317 -1.24 11.50 1.95
N THR A 318 -0.37 10.49 1.96
CA THR A 318 -0.78 9.10 1.70
C THR A 318 -1.73 8.58 2.75
N ARG A 319 -1.45 8.81 4.04
CA ARG A 319 -2.25 8.34 5.19
C ARG A 319 -3.68 8.86 5.10
N VAL A 320 -3.84 10.18 4.99
CA VAL A 320 -5.16 10.83 4.91
C VAL A 320 -5.91 10.37 3.67
N ARG A 321 -5.24 10.38 2.51
CA ARG A 321 -5.86 10.01 1.24
C ARG A 321 -6.26 8.53 1.19
N PHE A 322 -5.52 7.64 1.86
CA PHE A 322 -5.86 6.22 1.93
C PHE A 322 -7.20 5.96 2.62
N GLN A 323 -7.56 6.74 3.66
CA GLN A 323 -8.86 6.60 4.34
C GLN A 323 -10.02 6.87 3.39
N GLU A 324 -9.95 8.00 2.67
CA GLU A 324 -10.95 8.39 1.68
C GLU A 324 -10.99 7.38 0.53
N TRP A 325 -9.82 7.02 -0.02
CA TRP A 325 -9.71 6.08 -1.12
C TRP A 325 -10.29 4.71 -0.76
N PHE A 326 -10.03 4.18 0.43
CA PHE A 326 -10.51 2.84 0.81
C PHE A 326 -12.03 2.76 0.90
N SER A 327 -12.66 3.80 1.45
CA SER A 327 -14.12 3.90 1.45
C SER A 327 -14.67 3.92 0.02
N TRP A 328 -14.10 4.74 -0.87
CA TRP A 328 -14.48 4.77 -2.29
C TRP A 328 -14.24 3.43 -2.99
N ALA A 329 -13.07 2.81 -2.78
CA ALA A 329 -12.64 1.58 -3.44
C ALA A 329 -13.49 0.37 -3.05
N THR A 330 -14.13 0.41 -1.87
CA THR A 330 -15.06 -0.60 -1.39
C THR A 330 -16.54 -0.24 -1.63
N GLY A 331 -16.83 0.89 -2.26
CA GLY A 331 -18.19 1.38 -2.47
C GLY A 331 -18.90 1.78 -1.17
N GLY A 332 -18.15 2.23 -0.17
CA GLY A 332 -18.64 2.64 1.15
C GLY A 332 -18.94 1.49 2.10
N ARG A 333 -18.47 0.27 1.80
CA ARG A 333 -18.78 -0.93 2.60
C ARG A 333 -17.83 -1.16 3.75
N ALA A 334 -16.63 -0.58 3.70
CA ALA A 334 -15.67 -0.67 4.77
C ALA A 334 -14.90 0.65 4.91
N THR A 335 -14.35 0.88 6.10
CA THR A 335 -13.57 2.07 6.45
C THR A 335 -12.28 1.67 7.16
N VAL A 336 -11.32 2.58 7.15
CA VAL A 336 -10.09 2.47 7.94
C VAL A 336 -9.97 3.70 8.82
N CYS A 337 -9.41 3.51 10.00
CA CYS A 337 -8.97 4.58 10.87
C CYS A 337 -7.45 4.57 10.96
N THR A 338 -6.81 5.70 10.76
CA THR A 338 -5.34 5.83 10.74
C THR A 338 -4.81 6.80 11.79
N GLU A 339 -5.65 7.17 12.77
CA GLU A 339 -5.26 7.95 13.94
C GLU A 339 -4.56 7.04 14.98
N LEU A 340 -3.57 7.58 15.69
CA LEU A 340 -2.72 6.78 16.60
C LEU A 340 -3.37 6.46 17.96
N ASP A 341 -4.48 7.09 18.28
CA ASP A 341 -5.34 6.69 19.40
C ASP A 341 -6.37 5.61 19.01
N GLY A 342 -6.50 5.34 17.71
CA GLY A 342 -7.45 4.40 17.13
C GLY A 342 -8.90 4.91 17.13
N ASP A 343 -9.11 6.22 17.28
CA ASP A 343 -10.42 6.86 17.26
C ASP A 343 -10.53 7.90 16.14
N CYS A 344 -11.28 7.54 15.09
CA CYS A 344 -11.59 8.44 13.97
C CYS A 344 -13.00 9.06 14.10
N SER A 345 -13.57 9.07 15.30
CA SER A 345 -14.88 9.67 15.57
C SER A 345 -14.81 11.15 15.95
N GLU A 346 -13.61 11.74 16.04
CA GLU A 346 -13.49 13.19 16.24
C GLU A 346 -14.12 13.92 15.06
N GLU A 347 -15.33 14.43 15.31
CA GLU A 347 -16.00 15.42 14.48
C GLU A 347 -15.08 16.64 14.34
N GLU A 348 -15.10 17.23 13.13
CA GLU A 348 -14.48 18.54 12.82
C GLU A 348 -14.54 19.45 14.05
N PRO A 349 -13.43 20.14 14.43
CA PRO A 349 -13.48 21.06 15.56
C PRO A 349 -14.65 22.02 15.33
N ASP A 350 -15.61 22.00 16.26
CA ASP A 350 -16.82 22.83 16.24
C ASP A 350 -16.50 24.20 15.65
N GLU A 351 -17.23 24.58 14.58
CA GLU A 351 -17.20 25.92 14.02
C GLU A 351 -17.04 26.92 15.16
N GLU A 352 -16.02 27.78 15.08
CA GLU A 352 -15.80 28.86 16.03
C GLU A 352 -17.14 29.44 16.43
N ILE A 353 -17.46 29.34 17.73
CA ILE A 353 -18.60 30.03 18.33
C ILE A 353 -18.47 31.49 17.90
N LEU A 354 -19.28 31.90 16.91
CA LEU A 354 -19.46 33.29 16.56
C LEU A 354 -19.99 33.95 17.83
N ILE A 355 -19.10 34.63 18.54
CA ILE A 355 -19.48 35.51 19.63
C ILE A 355 -20.27 36.63 18.96
N ASP A 356 -21.59 36.60 19.16
CA ASP A 356 -22.45 37.74 18.86
C ASP A 356 -21.93 38.95 19.67
N GLU A 357 -21.17 39.82 19.03
CA GLU A 357 -20.86 41.15 19.55
C GLU A 357 -22.11 42.02 19.43
N ASP A 358 -23.02 41.89 20.40
CA ASP A 358 -23.94 42.96 20.77
C ASP A 358 -23.80 43.23 22.26
N GLU A 359 -22.81 44.05 22.63
CA GLU A 359 -22.94 44.90 23.80
C GLU A 359 -22.13 46.20 23.64
N SER A 360 -22.90 47.28 23.52
CA SER A 360 -22.50 48.68 23.48
C SER A 360 -21.67 49.12 24.68
N ILE A 361 -20.56 49.83 24.45
CA ILE A 361 -20.01 50.81 25.41
C ILE A 361 -19.64 52.10 24.67
N ASP A 362 -20.18 53.18 25.20
CA ASP A 362 -20.13 54.55 24.68
C ASP A 362 -18.99 55.38 25.34
N GLU A 363 -18.61 56.43 24.62
CA GLU A 363 -17.89 57.66 25.00
C GLU A 363 -16.36 57.73 25.27
N ASN A 364 -15.72 58.51 24.38
CA ASN A 364 -14.78 59.62 24.58
C ASN A 364 -13.37 59.38 25.15
N THR A 365 -12.35 59.62 24.32
CA THR A 365 -11.28 60.61 24.61
C THR A 365 -10.60 61.12 23.32
N GLU A 366 -10.28 62.41 23.32
CA GLU A 366 -9.77 63.25 22.22
C GLU A 366 -8.34 62.93 21.71
N THR A 367 -8.07 63.44 20.50
CA THR A 367 -6.86 63.37 19.64
C THR A 367 -5.66 64.22 20.17
N PRO A 368 -4.44 64.19 19.56
CA PRO A 368 -4.09 64.80 18.25
C PRO A 368 -3.17 63.91 17.36
N ASP A 369 -3.41 63.80 16.05
CA ASP A 369 -2.85 64.62 14.95
C ASP A 369 -1.32 64.80 14.98
N ASP A 370 -0.63 64.15 14.04
CA ASP A 370 0.53 64.72 13.34
C ASP A 370 0.75 64.01 12.00
N ASN A 371 0.76 64.82 10.95
CA ASN A 371 1.00 64.49 9.54
C ASN A 371 2.46 64.04 9.29
N GLU A 372 2.69 63.25 8.25
CA GLU A 372 3.56 63.67 7.13
C GLU A 372 3.49 62.69 5.93
N ASP A 373 3.41 63.32 4.75
CA ASP A 373 3.45 62.80 3.37
C ASP A 373 4.75 61.99 3.11
N ASP A 374 4.96 61.14 2.09
CA ASP A 374 4.66 61.19 0.65
C ASP A 374 5.25 59.88 -0.01
N PRO A 375 5.33 59.67 -1.35
CA PRO A 375 4.67 58.55 -2.02
C PRO A 375 5.58 57.50 -2.70
N VAL A 376 4.92 56.41 -3.15
CA VAL A 376 5.43 55.35 -4.03
C VAL A 376 5.57 55.83 -5.48
N PRO A 377 6.57 55.36 -6.26
CA PRO A 377 6.46 55.31 -7.70
C PRO A 377 6.56 53.88 -8.26
N ASP A 378 5.59 53.54 -9.10
CA ASP A 378 5.70 52.53 -10.16
C ASP A 378 6.64 53.03 -11.27
N SER A 379 7.45 52.13 -11.84
CA SER A 379 7.71 52.15 -13.28
C SER A 379 8.21 50.81 -13.81
N GLU A 380 7.46 50.28 -14.78
CA GLU A 380 7.94 49.38 -15.83
C GLU A 380 9.12 50.01 -16.58
N ILE A 381 10.04 49.20 -17.10
CA ILE A 381 10.52 49.24 -18.51
C ILE A 381 11.37 48.00 -18.81
N THR A 382 11.10 47.48 -20.01
CA THR A 382 11.58 46.31 -20.72
C THR A 382 12.95 46.45 -21.41
N VAL A 383 13.64 45.29 -21.51
CA VAL A 383 14.41 44.73 -22.65
C VAL A 383 15.70 45.42 -23.09
N ASP A 384 16.77 44.62 -23.14
CA ASP A 384 17.66 44.61 -24.31
C ASP A 384 18.13 43.19 -24.67
N LYS A 385 18.29 42.95 -25.98
CA LYS A 385 18.52 41.66 -26.63
C LYS A 385 19.98 41.49 -27.09
N ASP A 386 20.25 40.26 -27.55
CA ASP A 386 21.24 39.83 -28.57
C ASP A 386 22.60 39.31 -28.05
N ASN A 387 22.85 37.99 -28.18
CA ASN A 387 23.40 37.43 -29.42
C ASN A 387 23.57 35.89 -29.42
N GLU A 388 23.17 35.31 -30.55
CA GLU A 388 23.50 34.02 -31.17
C GLU A 388 24.99 33.56 -31.05
N LYS A 389 25.29 32.24 -30.92
CA LYS A 389 25.49 31.25 -32.01
C LYS A 389 26.28 29.95 -31.64
N GLU A 390 25.76 28.82 -32.13
CA GLU A 390 26.40 27.64 -32.77
C GLU A 390 27.44 26.70 -32.08
N ASP A 391 27.03 25.41 -32.05
CA ASP A 391 27.71 24.15 -32.42
C ASP A 391 29.02 23.67 -31.75
N LYS A 392 28.99 22.44 -31.18
CA LYS A 392 29.54 21.22 -31.83
C LYS A 392 29.49 19.95 -30.94
N ASP A 393 29.10 18.85 -31.58
CA ASP A 393 29.24 17.45 -31.18
C ASP A 393 30.66 17.05 -30.74
N ILE A 394 30.77 16.19 -29.72
CA ILE A 394 31.78 15.11 -29.65
C ILE A 394 31.15 13.87 -28.97
N ALA A 395 31.13 12.76 -29.70
CA ALA A 395 30.88 11.40 -29.23
C ALA A 395 32.20 10.68 -28.89
N VAL A 396 32.07 9.43 -28.39
CA VAL A 396 33.09 8.34 -28.23
C VAL A 396 33.66 8.24 -26.79
N SER A 397 33.73 7.10 -26.08
CA SER A 397 33.73 5.67 -26.43
C SER A 397 33.28 4.75 -25.27
N ASP A 398 32.69 3.62 -25.64
CA ASP A 398 32.71 2.32 -24.93
C ASP A 398 34.10 1.90 -24.42
N THR A 399 34.13 1.25 -23.26
CA THR A 399 35.08 0.14 -22.98
C THR A 399 34.41 -0.91 -22.10
N SER A 400 34.60 -2.16 -22.50
CA SER A 400 34.09 -3.42 -21.98
C SER A 400 35.11 -4.12 -21.05
N GLY A 401 34.60 -5.10 -20.27
CA GLY A 401 35.36 -6.07 -19.46
C GLY A 401 35.09 -5.87 -17.95
N GLU A 402 34.74 -6.85 -17.13
CA GLU A 402 35.05 -8.29 -17.14
C GLU A 402 33.96 -9.09 -16.41
N THR A 403 33.78 -10.33 -16.82
CA THR A 403 32.95 -11.37 -16.20
C THR A 403 33.68 -12.04 -15.03
N TYR A 404 32.99 -12.29 -13.93
CA TYR A 404 33.35 -13.30 -12.94
C TYR A 404 32.16 -14.24 -12.72
N ASP A 405 32.32 -15.47 -13.19
CA ASP A 405 31.55 -16.64 -12.77
C ASP A 405 31.93 -16.96 -11.33
N ASP A 406 30.94 -17.16 -10.45
CA ASP A 406 31.08 -18.05 -9.29
C ASP A 406 29.74 -18.77 -9.05
N ASP A 407 29.80 -20.06 -9.33
CA ASP A 407 28.84 -21.12 -9.09
C ASP A 407 28.68 -21.36 -7.58
N TYR A 408 27.48 -21.10 -7.05
CA TYR A 408 27.03 -21.68 -5.78
C TYR A 408 25.55 -22.04 -5.89
N GLY A 409 25.29 -23.34 -6.03
CA GLY A 409 23.97 -23.93 -5.86
C GLY A 409 23.45 -23.71 -4.44
N PHE A 410 22.22 -23.23 -4.36
CA PHE A 410 21.38 -23.26 -3.17
C PHE A 410 20.04 -23.88 -3.55
N ASP A 411 19.80 -25.09 -3.06
CA ASP A 411 18.46 -25.65 -2.88
C ASP A 411 17.83 -24.87 -1.70
N GLU A 412 16.70 -24.19 -1.91
CA GLU A 412 15.81 -23.81 -0.81
C GLU A 412 14.38 -23.62 -1.33
N ASP A 413 13.53 -24.60 -1.02
CA ASP A 413 12.08 -24.52 -1.00
C ASP A 413 11.65 -23.48 0.06
N GLU A 414 11.66 -22.19 -0.28
CA GLU A 414 10.99 -21.15 0.49
C GLU A 414 9.92 -20.48 -0.39
N THR A 415 8.66 -20.87 -0.17
CA THR A 415 7.48 -20.16 -0.69
C THR A 415 7.29 -18.84 0.09
N GLY A 416 8.23 -17.91 -0.09
CA GLY A 416 8.02 -16.50 0.19
C GLY A 416 7.35 -15.85 -1.01
N CYS A 417 6.27 -15.09 -0.80
CA CYS A 417 5.77 -14.17 -1.81
C CYS A 417 6.88 -13.14 -2.07
N GLY A 418 7.67 -13.37 -3.10
CA GLY A 418 8.53 -12.36 -3.69
C GLY A 418 7.84 -11.87 -4.95
N CYS A 419 7.74 -10.55 -5.11
CA CYS A 419 7.87 -9.95 -6.43
C CYS A 419 9.30 -10.23 -6.93
N THR A 420 9.61 -11.48 -7.26
CA THR A 420 10.93 -11.87 -7.77
C THR A 420 10.98 -11.52 -9.25
N MET A 421 11.09 -10.22 -9.53
CA MET A 421 11.58 -9.78 -10.83
C MET A 421 13.09 -9.70 -10.71
N ILE A 422 13.75 -10.74 -11.22
CA ILE A 422 15.20 -10.82 -11.40
C ILE A 422 15.65 -9.57 -12.17
N PHE A 423 16.63 -8.84 -11.61
CA PHE A 423 17.23 -7.63 -12.19
C PHE A 423 18.01 -7.91 -13.48
#